data_AF-A0A975PKK6-F1
#
_entry.id   AF-A0A975PKK6-F1
#
_cell.length_a   1.000
_cell.length_b   1.000
_cell.length_c   1.000
_cell.angle_alpha   90.00
_cell.angle_beta   90.00
_cell.angle_gamma   90.00
#
_symmetry.space_group_name_H-M   'P 1'
#
loop_
_entity.id
_entity.type
_entity.pdbx_description
1 polymer ?
#
loop_
_entity_poly.entity_id
_entity_poly.type
_entity_poly.pdbx_seq_one_letter_code
_entity_poly.pdbx_strand_id
1 'polypeptide(L)'
;MNRFSGKGLYILDEPEAALSPTRQLAMLSRIHELVQKDSQFIIATHSPIIMSYPNSTIYEINNGFNKVKYENTEHYQIMKGFMNNTEKMLNIIMGP
;
A
#
# COMPACT_ATOMS: atom_id res chain seq x y z
N MET A 1 3.50 -21.94 -7.65
CA MET A 1 2.11 -21.45 -7.59
C MET A 1 1.29 -22.37 -6.68
N ASN A 2 1.46 -22.31 -5.35
CA ASN A 2 0.76 -23.19 -4.39
C ASN A 2 0.75 -22.63 -2.95
N ARG A 3 0.66 -21.31 -2.76
CA ARG A 3 0.76 -20.70 -1.41
C ARG A 3 -0.43 -19.85 -0.97
N PHE A 4 -1.38 -19.59 -1.86
CA PHE A 4 -2.60 -18.87 -1.52
C PHE A 4 -3.81 -19.69 -1.93
N SER A 5 -4.53 -20.21 -0.95
CA SER A 5 -5.85 -20.86 -1.08
C SER A 5 -6.94 -19.98 -0.48
N GLY A 6 -8.21 -20.23 -0.84
CA GLY A 6 -9.32 -19.58 -0.13
C GLY A 6 -9.33 -19.94 1.37
N LYS A 7 -10.10 -19.18 2.17
CA LYS A 7 -10.30 -19.40 3.61
C LYS A 7 -9.02 -19.31 4.45
N GLY A 8 -8.04 -18.52 3.99
CA GLY A 8 -6.75 -18.33 4.66
C GLY A 8 -6.64 -16.98 5.38
N LEU A 9 -5.82 -16.94 6.43
CA LEU A 9 -5.30 -15.68 6.99
C LEU A 9 -3.88 -15.47 6.47
N TYR A 10 -3.64 -14.36 5.80
CA TYR A 10 -2.36 -13.99 5.23
C TYR A 10 -1.80 -12.77 5.95
N ILE A 11 -0.57 -12.89 6.43
CA ILE A 11 0.18 -11.79 7.04
C ILE A 11 1.37 -11.53 6.13
N LEU A 12 1.44 -10.32 5.58
CA LEU A 12 2.47 -9.90 4.64
C LEU A 12 3.21 -8.70 5.22
N ASP A 13 4.53 -8.74 5.12
CA ASP A 13 5.41 -7.66 5.56
C ASP A 13 6.15 -7.12 4.34
N GLU A 14 5.94 -5.83 4.05
CA GLU A 14 6.48 -5.09 2.90
C GLU A 14 6.48 -5.87 1.57
N PRO A 15 5.35 -6.46 1.14
CA PRO A 15 5.31 -7.30 -0.06
C PRO A 15 5.69 -6.56 -1.36
N GLU A 16 5.66 -5.22 -1.35
CA GLU A 16 6.06 -4.36 -2.45
C GLU A 16 7.58 -4.24 -2.66
N ALA A 17 8.43 -4.61 -1.68
CA ALA A 17 9.86 -4.29 -1.70
C ALA A 17 10.60 -4.82 -2.93
N ALA A 18 10.12 -5.93 -3.52
CA ALA A 18 10.67 -6.54 -4.73
C ALA A 18 9.75 -6.39 -5.97
N LEU A 19 8.69 -5.58 -5.89
CA LEU A 19 7.65 -5.47 -6.91
C LEU A 19 7.67 -4.10 -7.59
N SER A 20 7.72 -4.13 -8.93
CA SER A 20 7.40 -2.93 -9.72
C SER A 20 5.94 -2.50 -9.50
N PRO A 21 5.57 -1.23 -9.77
CA PRO A 21 4.19 -0.74 -9.61
C PRO A 21 3.15 -1.64 -10.30
N THR A 22 3.43 -2.09 -11.53
CA THR A 22 2.54 -3.02 -12.26
C THR A 22 2.36 -4.35 -11.53
N ARG A 23 3.41 -4.88 -10.90
CA ARG A 23 3.33 -6.11 -10.11
C ARG A 23 2.56 -5.90 -8.81
N GLN A 24 2.61 -4.71 -8.20
CA GLN A 24 1.79 -4.35 -7.04
C GLN A 24 0.29 -4.28 -7.43
N LEU A 25 -0.05 -3.74 -8.59
CA LEU A 25 -1.43 -3.78 -9.13
C LEU A 25 -1.92 -5.22 -9.38
N ALA A 26 -1.06 -6.08 -9.94
CA ALA A 26 -1.38 -7.49 -10.10
C ALA A 26 -1.59 -8.20 -8.74
N MET A 27 -0.81 -7.84 -7.73
CA MET A 27 -0.97 -8.32 -6.36
C MET A 27 -2.33 -7.89 -5.76
N LEU A 28 -2.75 -6.64 -5.92
CA LEU A 28 -4.07 -6.18 -5.48
C LEU A 28 -5.20 -7.02 -6.09
N SER A 29 -5.12 -7.30 -7.39
CA SER A 29 -6.09 -8.15 -8.08
C SER A 29 -6.15 -9.55 -7.44
N ARG A 30 -5.00 -10.17 -7.14
CA ARG A 30 -4.95 -11.46 -6.46
C ARG A 30 -5.44 -11.43 -5.02
N ILE A 31 -5.13 -10.37 -4.26
CA ILE A 31 -5.70 -10.17 -2.93
C ILE A 31 -7.23 -10.12 -3.04
N HIS A 32 -7.75 -9.34 -3.99
CA HIS A 32 -9.20 -9.22 -4.19
C HIS A 32 -9.86 -10.57 -4.45
N GLU A 33 -9.32 -11.37 -5.36
CA GLU A 33 -9.83 -12.72 -5.64
C GLU A 33 -9.83 -13.64 -4.39
N LEU A 34 -8.81 -13.52 -3.53
CA LEU A 34 -8.69 -14.34 -2.32
C LEU A 34 -9.65 -13.88 -1.22
N VAL A 35 -9.85 -12.57 -1.08
CA VAL A 35 -10.86 -11.99 -0.18
C VAL A 35 -12.26 -12.47 -0.55
N GLN A 36 -12.59 -12.51 -1.86
CA GLN A 36 -13.86 -13.09 -2.34
C GLN A 36 -14.01 -14.60 -2.05
N LYS A 37 -12.93 -15.27 -1.67
CA LYS A 37 -12.90 -16.68 -1.24
C LYS A 37 -12.70 -16.81 0.27
N ASP A 38 -13.24 -15.87 1.05
CA ASP A 38 -13.18 -15.82 2.52
C ASP A 38 -11.76 -15.76 3.09
N SER A 39 -10.81 -15.19 2.36
CA SER A 39 -9.47 -14.97 2.91
C SER A 39 -9.36 -13.60 3.58
N GLN A 40 -8.53 -13.51 4.62
CA GLN A 40 -8.25 -12.30 5.36
C GLN A 40 -6.78 -11.91 5.19
N PHE A 41 -6.51 -10.61 5.18
CA PHE A 41 -5.17 -10.07 4.97
C PHE A 41 -4.84 -9.05 6.05
N ILE A 42 -3.63 -9.18 6.61
CA ILE A 42 -2.96 -8.16 7.41
C ILE A 42 -1.67 -7.84 6.67
N ILE A 43 -1.50 -6.59 6.25
CA ILE A 43 -0.37 -6.18 5.41
C ILE A 43 0.30 -4.98 6.05
N ALA A 44 1.58 -5.10 6.39
CA ALA A 44 2.45 -3.97 6.65
C ALA A 44 3.01 -3.49 5.30
N THR A 45 2.80 -2.22 4.96
CA THR A 45 3.15 -1.68 3.64
C THR A 45 3.40 -0.17 3.71
N HIS A 46 4.35 0.27 2.90
CA HIS A 46 4.67 1.66 2.58
C HIS A 46 4.09 2.07 1.21
N SER A 47 3.54 1.12 0.44
CA SER A 47 3.01 1.37 -0.89
C SER A 47 1.61 2.01 -0.87
N PRO A 48 1.45 3.24 -1.41
CA PRO A 48 0.12 3.81 -1.63
C PRO A 48 -0.75 2.94 -2.55
N ILE A 49 -0.13 2.19 -3.48
CA ILE A 49 -0.87 1.28 -4.35
C ILE A 49 -1.55 0.20 -3.51
N ILE A 50 -0.81 -0.50 -2.64
CA ILE A 50 -1.40 -1.57 -1.83
C ILE A 50 -2.41 -1.01 -0.82
N MET A 51 -2.11 0.12 -0.18
CA MET A 51 -3.03 0.81 0.74
C MET A 51 -4.35 1.23 0.08
N SER A 52 -4.38 1.41 -1.25
CA SER A 52 -5.59 1.80 -1.97
C SER A 52 -6.68 0.71 -2.07
N TYR A 53 -6.43 -0.50 -1.54
CA TYR A 53 -7.41 -1.59 -1.58
C TYR A 53 -8.76 -1.14 -0.96
N PRO A 54 -9.89 -1.33 -1.65
CA PRO A 54 -11.19 -0.85 -1.19
C PRO A 54 -11.64 -1.57 0.08
N ASN A 55 -12.38 -0.87 0.95
CA ASN A 55 -12.87 -1.39 2.23
C ASN A 55 -11.78 -1.90 3.19
N SER A 56 -10.52 -1.51 2.97
CA SER A 56 -9.45 -1.76 3.93
C SER A 56 -9.59 -0.85 5.15
N THR A 57 -9.13 -1.33 6.31
CA THR A 57 -8.87 -0.45 7.46
C THR A 57 -7.38 -0.21 7.53
N ILE A 58 -6.98 1.05 7.43
CA ILE A 58 -5.57 1.46 7.47
C ILE A 58 -5.24 1.94 8.88
N TYR A 59 -4.18 1.37 9.44
CA TYR A 59 -3.58 1.83 10.68
C TYR A 59 -2.21 2.44 10.37
N GLU A 60 -2.00 3.67 10.82
CA GLU A 60 -0.68 4.29 10.85
C GLU A 60 -0.04 3.99 12.20
N ILE A 61 1.18 3.46 12.16
CA ILE A 61 1.94 3.07 13.34
C ILE A 61 3.04 4.11 13.54
N ASN A 62 2.90 4.95 14.56
CA ASN A 62 3.88 5.97 14.94
C ASN A 62 4.13 5.93 16.46
N ASN A 63 3.65 6.92 17.21
CA ASN A 63 3.63 6.92 18.67
C ASN A 63 2.44 6.12 19.24
N GLY A 64 1.72 5.38 18.38
CA GLY A 64 0.55 4.56 18.70
C GLY A 64 -0.03 3.92 17.44
N PHE A 65 -1.23 3.35 17.55
CA PHE A 65 -1.99 2.77 16.43
C PHE A 65 -3.17 3.66 16.10
N ASN A 66 -3.06 4.44 15.02
CA ASN A 66 -4.10 5.38 14.63
C ASN A 66 -4.80 4.90 13.37
N LYS A 67 -6.14 4.77 13.43
CA LYS A 67 -6.93 4.49 12.22
C LYS A 67 -6.98 5.75 11.37
N VAL A 68 -6.54 5.65 10.12
CA VAL A 68 -6.47 6.78 9.19
C VAL A 68 -7.19 6.45 7.88
N LYS A 69 -7.58 7.51 7.15
CA LYS A 69 -8.05 7.36 5.77
C LYS A 69 -6.84 7.19 4.85
N TYR A 70 -7.04 6.51 3.72
CA TYR A 70 -6.00 6.33 2.71
C TYR A 70 -5.35 7.64 2.30
N GLU A 71 -6.17 8.65 2.00
CA GLU A 71 -5.70 9.96 1.57
C GLU A 71 -4.96 10.71 2.67
N ASN A 72 -5.17 10.35 3.95
CA ASN A 72 -4.51 11.01 5.07
C ASN A 72 -3.19 10.35 5.45
N THR A 73 -2.82 9.23 4.81
CA THR A 73 -1.54 8.58 5.06
C THR A 73 -0.39 9.46 4.57
N GLU A 74 0.72 9.47 5.31
CA GLU A 74 1.93 10.20 4.92
C GLU A 74 2.40 9.80 3.51
N HIS A 75 2.48 8.49 3.25
CA HIS A 75 2.94 7.95 1.97
C HIS A 75 2.08 8.42 0.79
N TYR A 76 0.75 8.48 0.95
CA TYR A 76 -0.13 9.02 -0.09
C TYR A 76 0.15 10.50 -0.34
N GLN A 77 0.20 11.31 0.72
CA GLN A 77 0.35 12.75 0.61
C GLN A 77 1.69 13.14 -0.02
N ILE A 78 2.79 12.52 0.43
CA ILE A 78 4.13 12.75 -0.11
C ILE A 78 4.18 12.32 -1.59
N MET A 79 3.73 11.10 -1.90
CA MET A 79 3.81 10.59 -3.27
C MET A 79 2.94 11.42 -4.24
N LYS A 80 1.73 11.78 -3.83
CA LYS A 80 0.84 12.65 -4.62
C LYS A 80 1.44 14.04 -4.83
N GLY A 81 2.00 14.63 -3.77
CA GLY A 81 2.68 15.93 -3.84
C GLY A 81 3.84 15.91 -4.83
N PHE A 82 4.68 14.87 -4.75
CA PHE A 82 5.80 14.64 -5.65
C PHE A 82 5.34 14.47 -7.09
N MET A 83 4.42 13.54 -7.36
CA MET A 83 3.92 13.29 -8.72
C MET A 83 3.26 14.51 -9.36
N ASN A 84 2.59 15.35 -8.59
CA ASN A 84 1.93 16.55 -9.10
C ASN A 84 2.90 17.73 -9.32
N ASN A 85 4.05 17.75 -8.66
CA ASN A 85 4.97 18.91 -8.65
C ASN A 85 6.44 18.48 -8.71
N THR A 86 6.78 17.47 -9.51
CA THR A 86 8.10 16.81 -9.51
C THR A 86 9.26 17.80 -9.63
N GLU A 87 9.27 18.63 -10.67
CA GLU A 87 10.38 19.58 -10.92
C GLU A 87 10.55 20.58 -9.77
N LYS A 88 9.44 21.12 -9.25
CA LYS A 88 9.45 22.06 -8.14
C LYS A 88 10.00 21.42 -6.87
N MET A 89 9.56 20.19 -6.55
CA MET A 89 10.09 19.46 -5.39
C MET A 89 11.58 19.14 -5.56
N LEU A 90 12.02 18.71 -6.74
CA LEU A 90 13.44 18.47 -7.01
C LEU A 90 14.27 19.74 -6.85
N ASN A 91 13.79 20.89 -7.34
CA ASN A 91 14.48 22.18 -7.15
C ASN A 91 14.56 22.60 -5.67
N ILE A 92 13.55 22.30 -4.85
CA ILE A 92 13.59 22.60 -3.41
C ILE A 92 14.60 21.71 -2.67
N ILE A 93 14.69 20.43 -3.06
CA ILE A 93 15.52 19.44 -2.35
C ILE A 93 16.98 19.46 -2.85
N MET A 94 17.20 19.79 -4.12
CA MET A 94 18.51 19.70 -4.80
C MET A 94 19.02 21.05 -5.32
N GLY A 95 18.24 22.14 -5.19
CA GLY A 95 18.68 23.48 -5.54
C GLY A 95 19.83 23.95 -4.64
N PRO A 96 20.65 24.90 -5.12
CA PRO A 96 21.79 25.43 -4.37
C PRO A 96 21.39 26.12 -3.06
#